data_AF-A0A957N8X3-F1
#
_entry.id   AF-A0A957N8X3-F1
#
_cell.length_a   1.000
_cell.length_b   1.000
_cell.length_c   1.000
_cell.angle_alpha   90.00
_cell.angle_beta   90.00
_cell.angle_gamma   90.00
#
_symmetry.space_group_name_H-M   'P 1'
#
loop_
_entity.id
_entity.type
_entity.pdbx_description
1 polymer ?
#
loop_
_entity_poly.entity_id
_entity_poly.type
_entity_poly.pdbx_seq_one_letter_code
_entity_poly.pdbx_strand_id
1 'polypeptide(L)'
;MLDEVDLSLALPKRAAKQAIAAQMDRLYELQRAVFDRKLPVVILFEGWDAAGKGTVIRALTERLDPRGFKVLSTQAPRTHEQQKPWLW
;
A
#
# COMPACT_ATOMS: atom_id res chain seq x y z
N MET A 1 1.32 1.17 -23.49
CA MET A 1 0.88 1.36 -22.08
C MET A 1 2.03 1.27 -21.08
N LEU A 2 2.81 0.19 -21.01
CA LEU A 2 4.05 0.19 -20.19
C LEU A 2 5.21 0.88 -20.92
N ASP A 3 5.23 0.81 -22.25
CA ASP A 3 6.25 1.42 -23.11
C ASP A 3 6.23 2.96 -23.10
N GLU A 4 5.20 3.54 -22.50
CA GLU A 4 5.00 5.00 -22.39
C GLU A 4 5.47 5.54 -21.03
N VAL A 5 5.86 4.67 -20.09
CA VAL A 5 6.27 5.08 -18.75
C VAL A 5 7.75 5.43 -18.74
N ASP A 6 8.08 6.68 -18.38
CA ASP A 6 9.46 7.10 -18.17
C ASP A 6 9.98 6.61 -16.81
N LEU A 7 10.79 5.54 -16.84
CA LEU A 7 11.43 4.96 -15.66
C LEU A 7 12.69 5.72 -15.20
N SER A 8 13.12 6.75 -15.94
CA SER A 8 14.27 7.58 -15.55
C SER A 8 13.91 8.65 -14.51
N LEU A 9 12.63 8.89 -14.28
CA LEU A 9 12.15 9.87 -13.32
C LEU A 9 12.61 9.55 -11.90
N ALA A 10 13.33 10.49 -11.29
CA ALA A 10 13.80 10.39 -9.93
C ALA A 10 13.62 11.73 -9.21
N LEU A 11 13.17 11.67 -7.95
CA LEU A 11 13.10 12.86 -7.09
C LEU A 11 14.36 12.98 -6.24
N PRO A 12 14.94 14.19 -6.11
CA PRO A 12 16.03 14.43 -5.17
C PRO A 12 15.62 14.01 -3.76
N LYS A 13 16.52 13.33 -3.04
CA LYS A 13 16.23 12.71 -1.72
C LYS A 13 15.57 13.68 -0.73
N ARG A 14 16.02 14.94 -0.69
CA ARG A 14 15.46 15.99 0.19
C ARG A 14 14.01 16.33 -0.19
N ALA A 15 13.75 16.52 -1.48
CA ALA A 15 12.41 16.85 -1.99
C ALA A 15 11.44 15.68 -1.77
N ALA A 16 11.88 14.45 -2.06
CA ALA A 16 11.10 13.24 -1.79
C ALA A 16 10.70 13.12 -0.32
N LYS A 17 11.66 13.33 0.60
CA LYS A 17 11.39 13.26 2.05
C LYS A 17 10.34 14.30 2.50
N GLN A 18 10.42 15.52 2.00
CA GLN A 18 9.44 16.57 2.30
C GLN A 18 8.05 16.24 1.74
N ALA A 19 7.99 15.81 0.48
CA ALA A 19 6.73 15.45 -0.16
C ALA A 19 6.06 14.27 0.55
N ILE A 20 6.82 13.21 0.87
CA ILE A 20 6.31 12.03 1.57
C ILE A 20 5.80 12.43 2.96
N ALA A 21 6.54 13.22 3.73
CA ALA A 21 6.09 13.65 5.05
C ALA A 21 4.73 14.37 5.00
N ALA A 22 4.57 15.34 4.09
CA ALA A 22 3.32 16.06 3.93
C ALA A 22 2.16 15.15 3.50
N GLN A 23 2.41 14.14 2.64
CA GLN A 23 1.38 13.17 2.28
C GLN A 23 1.04 12.20 3.41
N MET A 24 2.00 11.85 4.27
CA MET A 24 1.75 10.96 5.42
C MET A 24 0.83 11.63 6.44
N ASP A 25 1.01 12.93 6.70
CA ASP A 25 0.11 13.68 7.59
C ASP A 25 -1.32 13.71 7.04
N ARG A 26 -1.46 13.96 5.73
CA ARG A 26 -2.76 13.89 5.06
C ARG A 26 -3.37 12.50 5.10
N LEU A 27 -2.56 11.45 4.92
CA LEU A 27 -3.02 10.07 4.95
C LEU A 27 -3.55 9.67 6.32
N TYR A 28 -2.91 10.13 7.40
CA TYR A 28 -3.38 9.91 8.77
C TYR A 28 -4.77 10.53 9.00
N GLU A 29 -4.97 11.78 8.58
CA GLU A 29 -6.29 12.44 8.69
C GLU A 29 -7.36 11.70 7.88
N LEU A 30 -7.01 11.21 6.68
CA LEU A 30 -7.92 10.39 5.88
C LEU A 30 -8.24 9.06 6.56
N GLN A 31 -7.25 8.39 7.16
CA GLN A 31 -7.47 7.14 7.89
C GLN A 31 -8.49 7.34 9.01
N ARG A 32 -8.34 8.41 9.79
CA ARG A 32 -9.27 8.75 10.86
C ARG A 32 -10.67 9.04 10.33
N ALA A 33 -10.80 9.82 9.26
CA ALA A 33 -12.08 10.11 8.65
C ALA A 33 -12.79 8.85 8.11
N VAL A 34 -12.02 7.92 7.51
CA VAL A 34 -12.52 6.62 7.04
C VAL A 34 -12.99 5.76 8.20
N PHE A 35 -12.22 5.73 9.30
CA PHE A 35 -12.56 4.99 10.52
C PHE A 35 -13.86 5.51 11.14
N ASP A 36 -13.97 6.82 11.36
CA ASP A 36 -15.14 7.46 11.96
C ASP A 36 -16.42 7.23 11.13
N ARG A 37 -16.28 7.23 9.79
CA ARG A 37 -17.38 7.01 8.84
C ARG A 37 -17.64 5.54 8.54
N LYS A 38 -16.85 4.61 9.09
CA LYS A 38 -16.94 3.16 8.85
C LYS A 38 -16.89 2.80 7.35
N LEU A 39 -16.05 3.50 6.60
CA LEU A 39 -15.89 3.26 5.16
C LEU A 39 -14.88 2.13 4.91
N PRO A 40 -15.21 1.09 4.12
CA PRO A 40 -14.24 0.05 3.77
C PRO A 40 -13.27 0.58 2.71
N VAL A 41 -11.98 0.36 2.92
CA VAL A 41 -10.91 0.73 1.97
C VAL A 41 -9.99 -0.47 1.76
N VAL A 42 -9.71 -0.80 0.51
CA VAL A 42 -8.75 -1.83 0.10
C VAL A 42 -7.68 -1.18 -0.77
N ILE A 43 -6.42 -1.44 -0.46
CA ILE A 43 -5.27 -0.97 -1.25
C ILE A 43 -4.51 -2.21 -1.72
N LEU A 44 -4.44 -2.40 -3.05
CA LEU A 44 -3.73 -3.51 -3.68
C LEU A 44 -2.35 -3.03 -4.16
N PHE A 45 -1.31 -3.79 -3.82
CA PHE A 45 0.06 -3.55 -4.28
C PHE A 45 0.51 -4.67 -5.22
N GLU A 46 0.69 -4.34 -6.49
CA GLU A 46 1.16 -5.25 -7.54
C GLU A 46 2.43 -4.74 -8.20
N GLY A 47 3.17 -5.64 -8.86
CA GLY A 47 4.35 -5.30 -9.65
C GLY A 47 5.42 -6.38 -9.61
N TRP A 48 6.50 -6.15 -10.35
CA TRP A 48 7.63 -7.07 -10.46
C TRP A 48 8.31 -7.35 -9.12
N ASP A 49 9.01 -8.48 -9.07
CA ASP A 49 9.91 -8.79 -7.97
C ASP A 49 10.98 -7.71 -7.85
N ALA A 50 11.37 -7.42 -6.60
CA ALA A 50 12.29 -6.34 -6.25
C ALA A 50 11.86 -4.90 -6.65
N ALA A 51 10.62 -4.68 -7.13
CA ALA A 51 10.11 -3.34 -7.45
C ALA A 51 9.91 -2.40 -6.22
N GLY A 52 10.21 -2.85 -5.01
CA GLY A 52 10.15 -2.03 -3.79
C GLY A 52 8.78 -1.99 -3.09
N LYS A 53 7.84 -2.87 -3.46
CA LYS A 53 6.48 -2.95 -2.87
C LYS A 53 6.50 -2.99 -1.33
N GLY A 54 7.35 -3.85 -0.76
CA GLY A 54 7.47 -4.01 0.70
C GLY A 54 7.95 -2.73 1.41
N THR A 55 8.88 -1.99 0.81
CA THR A 55 9.37 -0.72 1.34
C THR A 55 8.27 0.34 1.36
N VAL A 56 7.45 0.39 0.30
CA VAL A 56 6.31 1.30 0.22
C VAL A 56 5.24 0.95 1.25
N ILE A 57 4.87 -0.34 1.36
CA ILE A 57 3.92 -0.80 2.38
C ILE A 57 4.41 -0.42 3.78
N ARG A 58 5.68 -0.69 4.08
CA ARG A 58 6.29 -0.33 5.37
C ARG A 58 6.18 1.18 5.63
N ALA A 59 6.61 2.02 4.69
CA ALA A 59 6.57 3.47 4.84
C ALA A 59 5.15 4.01 5.08
N LEU A 60 4.14 3.42 4.42
CA LEU A 60 2.73 3.76 4.67
C LEU A 60 2.30 3.34 6.07
N THR A 61 2.59 2.11 6.47
CA THR A 61 2.12 1.55 7.75
C THR A 61 2.79 2.16 8.98
N GLU A 62 4.02 2.69 8.87
CA GLU A 62 4.76 3.29 9.99
C GLU A 62 4.09 4.56 10.56
N ARG A 63 3.22 5.22 9.80
CA ARG A 63 2.58 6.50 10.18
C ARG A 63 1.09 6.37 10.48
N LEU A 64 0.50 5.22 10.20
CA LEU A 64 -0.93 4.97 10.39
C LEU A 64 -1.21 4.38 11.76
N ASP A 65 -2.41 4.61 12.28
CA ASP A 65 -2.88 3.92 13.48
C ASP A 65 -3.05 2.42 13.17
N PRO A 66 -2.30 1.52 13.85
CA PRO A 66 -2.31 0.09 13.55
C PRO A 66 -3.67 -0.58 13.80
N ARG A 67 -4.58 0.06 14.55
CA ARG A 67 -5.93 -0.45 14.81
C ARG A 67 -6.85 -0.29 13.59
N GLY A 68 -6.50 0.61 12.67
CA GLY A 68 -7.33 0.99 11.53
C GLY A 68 -7.03 0.26 10.23
N PHE A 69 -6.05 -0.66 10.20
CA PHE A 69 -5.71 -1.39 8.98
C PHE A 69 -5.21 -2.81 9.28
N LYS A 70 -5.17 -3.63 8.22
CA LYS A 70 -4.48 -4.92 8.21
C LYS A 70 -3.64 -5.02 6.94
N VAL A 71 -2.43 -5.54 7.07
CA VAL A 71 -1.61 -5.91 5.91
C VAL A 71 -1.82 -7.38 5.65
N LEU A 72 -2.33 -7.70 4.46
CA LEU A 72 -2.50 -9.07 4.00
C LEU A 72 -1.44 -9.35 2.95
N SER A 73 -0.68 -10.43 3.14
CA SER A 73 0.28 -10.92 2.16
C SER A 73 -0.30 -12.16 1.52
N THR A 74 -0.51 -12.10 0.20
CA THR A 74 -1.01 -13.24 -0.57
C THR A 74 0.08 -14.29 -0.69
N GLN A 75 -0.24 -15.51 -0.27
CA GLN A 75 0.63 -16.68 -0.39
C GLN A 75 -0.04 -17.73 -1.27
N ALA A 76 0.70 -18.79 -1.61
CA ALA A 76 0.12 -19.94 -2.28
C ALA A 76 -1.02 -20.54 -1.43
N PRO A 77 -2.15 -20.94 -2.05
CA PRO A 77 -3.31 -21.44 -1.32
C PRO A 77 -2.99 -22.76 -0.63
N ARG A 78 -3.41 -22.88 0.63
CA ARG A 78 -3.37 -24.10 1.43
C ARG A 78 -4.28 -25.16 0.82
N THR A 79 -4.06 -26.43 1.19
CA THR A 79 -4.81 -27.58 0.64
C THR A 79 -6.33 -27.44 0.72
N HIS A 80 -6.85 -26.81 1.77
CA HIS A 80 -8.29 -26.59 1.92
C HIS A 80 -8.82 -25.38 1.12
N GLU A 81 -7.98 -24.37 0.88
CA GLU A 81 -8.30 -23.18 0.06
C GLU A 81 -8.41 -23.58 -1.42
N GLN A 82 -7.59 -24.53 -1.87
CA GLN A 82 -7.63 -25.07 -3.25
C GLN A 82 -8.96 -25.75 -3.60
N GLN A 83 -9.77 -26.14 -2.62
CA GLN A 83 -11.08 -26.77 -2.82
C GLN A 83 -12.22 -25.73 -2.88
N LYS A 84 -11.90 -24.44 -2.81
CA LYS A 84 -12.87 -23.34 -2.81
C LYS A 84 -12.81 -22.59 -4.15
N PRO A 85 -13.86 -21.81 -4.50
CA PRO A 85 -13.78 -20.87 -5.61
C PRO A 85 -12.61 -19.90 -5.43
N TRP A 86 -12.03 -19.42 -6.53
CA TRP A 86 -10.80 -18.61 -6.54
C TRP A 86 -10.83 -17.35 -5.65
N LEU A 87 -12.00 -16.76 -5.42
CA LEU A 87 -12.18 -15.52 -4.63
C LEU A 87 -12.72 -15.76 -3.22
N TRP A 88 -12.67 -16.99 -2.71
CA TRP A 88 -13.09 -17.34 -1.35
C TRP A 88 -12.10 -16.84 -0.30
#